data_AF-A0A7Y4JWD1-F1
#
_entry.id   AF-A0A7Y4JWD1-F1
#
_cell.length_a   1.000
_cell.length_b   1.000
_cell.length_c   1.000
_cell.angle_alpha   90.00
_cell.angle_beta   90.00
_cell.angle_gamma   90.00
#
_symmetry.space_group_name_H-M   'P 1'
#
loop_
_entity.id
_entity.type
_entity.pdbx_description
1 polymer ?
#
loop_
_entity_poly.entity_id
_entity_poly.type
_entity_poly.pdbx_seq_one_letter_code
_entity_poly.pdbx_strand_id
1 'polypeptide(L)'
;MQCPECGESAADVRLSYCENCGAKMPARPAPPPRASSAKSQRPSRPMSEPAYAAEILDEEEDARQQGRAGAAPPRGARAQPPPDAYEDEDPYTGPRWLKEVPGHSQSVVGVGLVTFSLVLSILPFFPSVGVLGTLLTLVGSVALVARELRRDGNAPGWVDHVPLVLMRPEVPAAFTLLLVALTVRLLSGFNLLLPLWAAGTLLIALEQWKLVIAGPDGVGRDFDPRSLLGFPRVLALAGVAVCLVALFLPWGKVMADGSSLPDNAPVPGSVRGAPPELRVLPTTRPSDDSLYSQGGGVASRSGWDLPLSELPLLALLSLLVLAALRPDVERPALLRWVPVGAVSVSLLWALAGVKLAVGPFAFLVGLGAVGFHAVRHALGRDEPPGLLPPEDDPYDPDQDLETEPDSGYRG
;
A
#
# COMPACT_ATOMS: atom_id res chain seq x y z
N MET A 1 -20.53 48.31 1.76
CA MET A 1 -20.05 49.68 2.06
C MET A 1 -18.88 49.95 1.12
N GLN A 2 -18.76 51.16 0.56
CA GLN A 2 -17.62 51.52 -0.30
C GLN A 2 -16.51 52.13 0.54
N CYS A 3 -15.27 51.69 0.30
CA CYS A 3 -14.11 52.27 0.95
C CYS A 3 -13.87 53.69 0.42
N PRO A 4 -13.72 54.71 1.30
CA PRO A 4 -13.52 56.09 0.85
C PRO A 4 -12.15 56.32 0.21
N GLU A 5 -11.17 55.43 0.43
CA GLU A 5 -9.81 55.62 -0.11
C GLU A 5 -9.58 54.91 -1.45
N CYS A 6 -10.04 53.66 -1.60
CA CYS A 6 -9.86 52.90 -2.85
C CYS A 6 -11.13 52.77 -3.69
N GLY A 7 -12.29 53.23 -3.20
CA GLY A 7 -13.57 53.17 -3.92
C GLY A 7 -14.20 51.77 -4.00
N GLU A 8 -13.53 50.75 -3.48
CA GLU A 8 -13.93 49.35 -3.65
C GLU A 8 -15.06 48.96 -2.68
N SER A 9 -16.02 48.18 -3.18
CA SER A 9 -17.18 47.73 -2.40
C SER A 9 -16.85 46.48 -1.61
N ALA A 10 -16.87 46.55 -0.28
CA ALA A 10 -16.65 45.38 0.55
C ALA A 10 -17.81 44.37 0.41
N ALA A 11 -17.44 43.11 0.17
CA ALA A 11 -18.37 41.99 0.01
C ALA A 11 -19.04 41.60 1.33
N ASP A 12 -18.36 41.78 2.46
CA ASP A 12 -18.89 41.52 3.79
C ASP A 12 -18.98 42.80 4.64
N VAL A 13 -20.16 43.03 5.23
CA VAL A 13 -20.53 44.29 5.90
C VAL A 13 -19.98 44.37 7.34
N ARG A 14 -19.33 43.31 7.82
CA ARG A 14 -18.80 43.20 9.19
C ARG A 14 -17.32 43.57 9.34
N LEU A 15 -16.62 43.82 8.24
CA LEU A 15 -15.19 44.12 8.25
C LEU A 15 -14.95 45.57 8.70
N SER A 16 -14.13 45.74 9.74
CA SER A 16 -13.71 47.03 10.29
C SER A 16 -12.61 47.70 9.47
N TYR A 17 -11.98 46.96 8.56
CA TYR A 17 -10.90 47.41 7.68
C TYR A 17 -11.16 46.91 6.25
N CYS A 18 -10.75 47.67 5.25
CA CYS A 18 -10.82 47.24 3.86
C CYS A 18 -9.79 46.12 3.60
N GLU A 19 -10.21 45.03 2.98
CA GLU A 19 -9.34 43.88 2.72
C GLU A 19 -8.24 44.19 1.69
N ASN A 20 -8.47 45.16 0.80
CA ASN A 20 -7.51 45.48 -0.26
C ASN A 20 -6.46 46.51 0.17
N CYS A 21 -6.86 47.58 0.88
CA CYS A 21 -5.95 48.67 1.26
C CYS A 21 -5.67 48.79 2.77
N GLY A 22 -6.35 48.00 3.61
CA GLY A 22 -6.20 48.07 5.08
C GLY A 22 -6.78 49.32 5.75
N ALA A 23 -7.37 50.25 4.98
CA ALA A 23 -7.96 51.46 5.53
C ALA A 23 -9.18 51.16 6.42
N LYS A 24 -9.33 51.92 7.51
CA LYS A 24 -10.41 51.75 8.48
C LYS A 24 -11.75 52.16 7.86
N MET A 25 -12.71 51.24 7.86
CA MET A 25 -14.04 51.49 7.30
C MET A 25 -14.86 52.41 8.23
N PRO A 26 -15.71 53.30 7.69
CA PRO A 26 -16.52 54.21 8.50
C PRO A 26 -17.44 53.42 9.45
N ALA A 27 -17.42 53.79 10.74
CA ALA A 27 -18.20 53.12 11.77
C ALA A 27 -19.71 53.28 11.52
N ARG A 28 -20.45 52.18 11.65
CA ARG A 28 -21.89 52.15 11.45
C ARG A 28 -22.58 53.09 12.46
N PRO A 29 -23.59 53.88 12.05
CA PRO A 29 -24.49 54.52 13.01
C PRO A 29 -25.24 53.43 13.80
N ALA A 30 -25.17 53.50 15.12
CA ALA A 30 -25.79 52.51 16.01
C ALA A 30 -27.31 52.42 15.75
N PRO A 31 -27.88 51.21 15.62
CA PRO A 31 -29.32 51.07 15.51
C PRO A 31 -30.01 51.38 16.86
N PRO A 32 -31.21 51.99 16.85
CA PRO A 32 -31.97 52.21 18.09
C PRO A 32 -32.44 50.87 18.69
N PRO A 33 -32.59 50.77 20.02
CA PRO A 33 -32.98 49.54 20.67
C PRO A 33 -34.47 49.27 20.39
N ARG A 34 -34.79 48.07 19.90
CA ARG A 34 -36.17 47.57 19.86
C ARG A 34 -36.28 46.20 20.50
N ALA A 35 -37.45 46.05 21.12
CA ALA A 35 -37.82 45.07 22.11
C ALA A 35 -37.95 43.64 21.57
N SER A 36 -37.74 42.74 22.52
CA SER A 36 -38.16 41.35 22.65
C SER A 36 -39.34 40.86 21.80
N SER A 37 -39.22 39.56 21.44
CA SER A 37 -40.24 38.58 21.04
C SER A 37 -40.49 38.39 19.54
N ALA A 38 -40.00 37.25 19.02
CA ALA A 38 -40.75 36.33 18.18
C ALA A 38 -39.91 35.06 17.94
N LYS A 39 -40.38 33.96 18.52
CA LYS A 39 -39.89 32.59 18.39
C LYS A 39 -40.13 32.15 16.93
N SER A 40 -39.07 31.99 16.13
CA SER A 40 -39.21 31.48 14.76
C SER A 40 -39.40 29.96 14.80
N GLN A 41 -40.58 29.56 14.33
CA GLN A 41 -41.05 28.19 14.18
C GLN A 41 -40.19 27.42 13.15
N ARG A 42 -39.69 26.27 13.57
CA ARG A 42 -39.20 25.22 12.67
C ARG A 42 -40.42 24.40 12.21
N PRO A 43 -40.73 24.29 10.91
CA PRO A 43 -41.82 23.43 10.48
C PRO A 43 -41.40 21.97 10.59
N SER A 44 -42.04 21.25 11.51
CA SER A 44 -42.13 19.79 11.53
C SER A 44 -42.89 19.32 10.29
N ARG A 45 -42.28 18.43 9.51
CA ARG A 45 -42.95 17.71 8.42
C ARG A 45 -44.07 16.85 9.01
N PRO A 46 -45.31 16.92 8.49
CA PRO A 46 -46.39 16.03 8.91
C PRO A 46 -46.18 14.61 8.38
N MET A 47 -46.35 13.67 9.29
CA MET A 47 -46.50 12.23 9.07
C MET A 47 -47.96 12.00 8.65
N SER A 48 -48.21 11.83 7.36
CA SER A 48 -49.48 11.32 6.83
C SER A 48 -49.31 11.03 5.34
N GLU A 49 -48.74 9.88 5.02
CA GLU A 49 -48.92 9.26 3.71
C GLU A 49 -50.18 8.38 3.80
N PRO A 50 -51.15 8.53 2.88
CA PRO A 50 -52.45 7.85 2.97
C PRO A 50 -52.31 6.34 2.74
N ALA A 51 -52.94 5.57 3.62
CA ALA A 51 -52.99 4.10 3.67
C ALA A 51 -53.79 3.47 2.51
N TYR A 52 -53.55 3.90 1.27
CA TYR A 52 -54.16 3.34 0.06
C TYR A 52 -53.13 2.78 -0.93
N ALA A 53 -51.83 3.01 -0.69
CA ALA A 53 -50.75 2.42 -1.49
C ALA A 53 -50.22 1.09 -0.93
N ALA A 54 -50.57 0.73 0.31
CA ALA A 54 -50.22 -0.56 0.91
C ALA A 54 -51.23 -1.66 0.55
N GLU A 55 -52.52 -1.32 0.42
CA GLU A 55 -53.59 -2.29 0.14
C GLU A 55 -53.50 -2.88 -1.29
N ILE A 56 -52.94 -2.12 -2.24
CA ILE A 56 -52.75 -2.56 -3.64
C ILE A 56 -51.54 -3.52 -3.78
N LEU A 57 -50.54 -3.41 -2.89
CA LEU A 57 -49.37 -4.30 -2.91
C LEU A 57 -49.65 -5.62 -2.16
N ASP A 58 -50.49 -5.57 -1.11
CA ASP A 58 -50.90 -6.78 -0.38
C ASP A 58 -51.88 -7.66 -1.21
N GLU A 59 -52.76 -7.08 -2.03
CA GLU A 59 -53.62 -7.86 -2.95
C GLU A 59 -52.85 -8.56 -4.09
N GLU A 60 -51.74 -8.00 -4.58
CA GLU A 60 -50.88 -8.66 -5.57
C GLU A 60 -50.03 -9.80 -4.98
N GLU A 61 -49.68 -9.71 -3.69
CA GLU A 61 -48.87 -10.71 -3.00
C GLU A 61 -49.71 -11.93 -2.58
N ASP A 62 -50.97 -11.73 -2.18
CA ASP A 62 -51.94 -12.80 -1.90
C ASP A 62 -52.38 -13.57 -3.17
N ALA A 63 -52.49 -12.89 -4.31
CA ALA A 63 -52.76 -13.53 -5.60
C ALA A 63 -51.61 -14.45 -6.05
N ARG A 64 -50.35 -14.09 -5.72
CA ARG A 64 -49.17 -14.92 -6.02
C ARG A 64 -49.04 -16.12 -5.07
N GLN A 65 -49.50 -16.01 -3.83
CA GLN A 65 -49.47 -17.12 -2.88
C GLN A 65 -50.58 -18.15 -3.15
N GLN A 66 -51.78 -17.71 -3.57
CA GLN A 66 -52.88 -18.61 -3.92
C GLN A 66 -52.64 -19.38 -5.23
N GLY A 67 -51.82 -18.86 -6.15
CA GLY A 67 -51.38 -19.58 -7.35
C GLY A 67 -50.40 -20.74 -7.12
N ARG A 68 -49.88 -20.91 -5.89
CA ARG A 68 -48.83 -21.91 -5.57
C ARG A 68 -49.30 -23.07 -4.70
N ALA A 69 -50.58 -23.10 -4.29
CA ALA A 69 -51.12 -24.10 -3.36
C ALA A 69 -52.15 -25.08 -3.98
N GLY A 70 -52.29 -25.14 -5.31
CA GLY A 70 -53.29 -26.00 -5.94
C GLY A 70 -52.88 -26.55 -7.29
N ALA A 71 -52.10 -27.63 -7.31
CA ALA A 71 -52.24 -28.75 -8.27
C ALA A 71 -51.06 -29.72 -8.11
N ALA A 72 -51.32 -30.90 -7.55
CA ALA A 72 -50.46 -32.06 -7.75
C ALA A 72 -50.46 -32.42 -9.25
N PRO A 73 -49.32 -32.68 -9.89
CA PRO A 73 -49.31 -33.07 -11.30
C PRO A 73 -49.86 -34.51 -11.45
N PRO A 74 -50.67 -34.79 -12.50
CA PRO A 74 -51.07 -36.15 -12.80
C PRO A 74 -49.83 -36.97 -13.18
N ARG A 75 -49.69 -38.10 -12.50
CA ARG A 75 -48.66 -39.09 -12.74
C ARG A 75 -48.85 -39.66 -14.15
N GLY A 76 -47.91 -39.39 -15.05
CA GLY A 76 -47.79 -40.10 -16.32
C GLY A 76 -48.09 -39.27 -17.57
N ALA A 77 -47.12 -38.46 -18.00
CA ALA A 77 -46.90 -38.19 -19.41
C ALA A 77 -45.42 -37.80 -19.58
N ARG A 78 -44.64 -38.67 -20.23
CA ARG A 78 -43.35 -38.27 -20.82
C ARG A 78 -43.67 -37.31 -21.96
N ALA A 79 -43.77 -36.02 -21.65
CA ALA A 79 -43.65 -34.97 -22.65
C ALA A 79 -42.16 -34.75 -22.87
N GLN A 80 -41.69 -35.08 -24.06
CA GLN A 80 -40.39 -34.61 -24.56
C GLN A 80 -40.35 -33.08 -24.43
N PRO A 81 -39.26 -32.50 -23.90
CA PRO A 81 -39.09 -31.07 -23.96
C PRO A 81 -38.97 -30.62 -25.44
N PRO A 82 -39.46 -29.43 -25.80
CA PRO A 82 -39.30 -28.87 -27.14
C PRO A 82 -37.81 -28.72 -27.50
N PRO A 83 -37.40 -28.96 -28.76
CA PRO A 83 -35.99 -29.03 -29.14
C PRO A 83 -35.25 -27.68 -29.16
N ASP A 84 -35.91 -26.57 -28.83
CA ASP A 84 -35.37 -25.21 -29.02
C ASP A 84 -35.25 -24.39 -27.72
N ALA A 85 -35.32 -25.05 -26.56
CA ALA A 85 -35.10 -24.41 -25.24
C ALA A 85 -33.77 -24.87 -24.61
N TYR A 86 -32.75 -25.11 -25.43
CA TYR A 86 -31.38 -24.89 -24.99
C TYR A 86 -31.16 -23.38 -25.07
N GLU A 87 -31.69 -22.63 -24.09
CA GLU A 87 -30.96 -21.42 -23.70
C GLU A 87 -29.56 -21.92 -23.40
N ASP A 88 -28.58 -21.49 -24.20
CA ASP A 88 -27.16 -21.71 -23.92
C ASP A 88 -26.93 -21.24 -22.48
N GLU A 89 -26.97 -22.19 -21.53
CA GLU A 89 -26.58 -21.93 -20.15
C GLU A 89 -25.12 -21.50 -20.24
N ASP A 90 -24.89 -20.19 -20.15
CA ASP A 90 -23.56 -19.61 -20.17
C ASP A 90 -22.68 -20.45 -19.22
N PRO A 91 -21.59 -21.08 -19.70
CA PRO A 91 -20.79 -22.02 -18.91
C PRO A 91 -20.15 -21.41 -17.65
N TYR A 92 -20.32 -20.10 -17.45
CA TYR A 92 -19.77 -19.34 -16.34
C TYR A 92 -20.60 -19.48 -15.06
N THR A 93 -20.06 -20.20 -14.09
CA THR A 93 -20.68 -20.43 -12.77
C THR A 93 -20.27 -19.42 -11.69
N GLY A 94 -19.51 -18.37 -12.05
CA GLY A 94 -19.00 -17.38 -11.10
C GLY A 94 -19.95 -16.20 -10.82
N PRO A 95 -19.50 -15.21 -10.04
CA PRO A 95 -20.28 -14.02 -9.71
C PRO A 95 -20.76 -13.27 -10.97
N ARG A 96 -22.06 -12.97 -11.06
CA ARG A 96 -22.67 -12.36 -12.26
C ARG A 96 -21.97 -11.09 -12.77
N TRP A 97 -21.38 -10.29 -11.87
CA TRP A 97 -20.67 -9.05 -12.22
C TRP A 97 -19.32 -9.28 -12.92
N LEU A 98 -18.75 -10.48 -12.83
CA LEU A 98 -17.50 -10.85 -13.52
C LEU A 98 -17.74 -11.44 -14.91
N LYS A 99 -19.01 -11.73 -15.26
CA LYS A 99 -19.36 -12.33 -16.55
C LYS A 99 -18.89 -11.48 -17.73
N GLU A 100 -18.98 -10.16 -17.62
CA GLU A 100 -18.58 -9.23 -18.67
C GLU A 100 -17.09 -8.85 -18.62
N VAL A 101 -16.38 -9.27 -17.57
CA VAL A 101 -14.97 -8.93 -17.38
C VAL A 101 -14.09 -9.89 -18.20
N PRO A 102 -13.09 -9.38 -18.93
CA PRO A 102 -12.15 -10.23 -19.65
C PRO A 102 -11.42 -11.16 -18.67
N GLY A 103 -11.48 -12.46 -18.96
CA GLY A 103 -10.94 -13.52 -18.11
C GLY A 103 -11.75 -13.77 -16.82
N HIS A 104 -12.95 -13.21 -16.70
CA HIS A 104 -13.84 -13.39 -15.55
C HIS A 104 -13.16 -13.24 -14.16
N SER A 105 -12.10 -12.43 -14.12
CA SER A 105 -11.13 -12.38 -13.04
C SER A 105 -11.19 -11.04 -12.30
N GLN A 106 -11.18 -11.10 -10.97
CA GLN A 106 -11.22 -9.92 -10.10
C GLN A 106 -9.95 -9.06 -10.23
N SER A 107 -8.84 -9.70 -10.61
CA SER A 107 -7.51 -9.15 -10.70
C SER A 107 -7.36 -8.30 -11.95
N VAL A 108 -8.07 -8.65 -13.03
CA VAL A 108 -8.16 -7.80 -14.24
C VAL A 108 -8.91 -6.51 -13.92
N VAL A 109 -10.01 -6.59 -13.14
CA VAL A 109 -10.69 -5.38 -12.62
C VAL A 109 -9.78 -4.58 -11.70
N GLY A 110 -9.07 -5.24 -10.79
CA GLY A 110 -8.13 -4.58 -9.89
C GLY A 110 -6.99 -3.89 -10.63
N VAL A 111 -6.47 -4.50 -11.71
CA VAL A 111 -5.48 -3.88 -12.61
C VAL A 111 -6.10 -2.68 -13.32
N GLY A 112 -7.35 -2.76 -13.75
CA GLY A 112 -8.09 -1.61 -14.30
C GLY A 112 -8.15 -0.43 -13.32
N LEU A 113 -8.42 -0.69 -12.04
CA LEU A 113 -8.44 0.36 -11.00
C LEU A 113 -7.05 0.95 -10.74
N VAL A 114 -6.01 0.11 -10.65
CA VAL A 114 -4.62 0.56 -10.44
C VAL A 114 -4.12 1.37 -11.63
N THR A 115 -4.39 0.91 -12.85
CA THR A 115 -4.00 1.64 -14.08
C THR A 115 -4.74 2.95 -14.23
N PHE A 116 -6.04 2.99 -13.93
CA PHE A 116 -6.79 4.24 -13.86
C PHE A 116 -6.20 5.20 -12.81
N SER A 117 -5.80 4.67 -11.65
CA SER A 117 -5.12 5.45 -10.62
C SER A 117 -3.78 6.02 -11.10
N LEU A 118 -2.98 5.24 -11.84
CA LEU A 118 -1.71 5.69 -12.42
C LEU A 118 -1.91 6.82 -13.41
N VAL A 119 -2.97 6.76 -14.23
CA VAL A 119 -3.32 7.84 -15.17
C VAL A 119 -3.68 9.12 -14.41
N LEU A 120 -4.47 9.01 -13.33
CA LEU A 120 -4.78 10.17 -12.49
C LEU A 120 -3.52 10.75 -11.82
N SER A 121 -2.55 9.92 -11.40
CA SER A 121 -1.27 10.37 -10.85
C SER A 121 -0.40 11.20 -11.81
N ILE A 122 -0.75 11.32 -13.10
CA ILE A 122 -0.08 12.25 -14.04
C ILE A 122 -0.42 13.70 -13.70
N LEU A 123 -1.59 13.95 -13.09
CA LEU A 123 -1.99 15.30 -12.70
C LEU A 123 -1.18 15.74 -11.46
N PRO A 124 -0.74 17.02 -11.40
CA PRO A 124 0.16 17.52 -10.35
C PRO A 124 -0.48 17.55 -8.95
N PHE A 125 -1.80 17.41 -8.85
CA PHE A 125 -2.55 17.38 -7.59
C PHE A 125 -2.44 16.04 -6.86
N PHE A 126 -2.00 15.01 -7.56
CA PHE A 126 -2.02 13.65 -7.07
C PHE A 126 -0.61 13.13 -6.78
N PRO A 127 -0.37 12.49 -5.62
CA PRO A 127 0.86 11.80 -5.34
C PRO A 127 1.07 10.68 -6.36
N SER A 128 2.32 10.52 -6.77
CA SER A 128 2.77 9.47 -7.67
C SER A 128 3.57 8.42 -6.91
N VAL A 129 3.51 7.18 -7.38
CA VAL A 129 4.33 6.06 -6.88
C VAL A 129 5.77 6.10 -7.42
N GLY A 130 6.19 7.23 -8.00
CA GLY A 130 7.51 7.43 -8.62
C GLY A 130 7.69 6.66 -9.92
N VAL A 131 8.71 7.04 -10.70
CA VAL A 131 8.95 6.48 -12.04
C VAL A 131 9.19 4.97 -11.99
N LEU A 132 10.00 4.51 -11.03
CA LEU A 132 10.29 3.09 -10.88
C LEU A 132 9.03 2.30 -10.47
N GLY A 133 8.23 2.83 -9.54
CA GLY A 133 6.96 2.23 -9.14
C GLY A 133 5.99 2.13 -10.31
N THR A 134 5.85 3.21 -11.10
CA THR A 134 4.98 3.22 -12.30
C THR A 134 5.42 2.19 -13.36
N LEU A 135 6.73 2.02 -13.57
CA LEU A 135 7.24 1.07 -14.55
C LEU A 135 6.97 -0.37 -14.09
N LEU A 136 7.27 -0.67 -12.82
CA LEU A 136 7.04 -2.00 -12.26
C LEU A 136 5.56 -2.35 -12.20
N THR A 137 4.68 -1.37 -11.91
CA THR A 137 3.24 -1.60 -11.93
C THR A 137 2.74 -1.90 -13.33
N LEU A 138 3.16 -1.15 -14.34
CA LEU A 138 2.76 -1.39 -15.73
C LEU A 138 3.22 -2.77 -16.23
N VAL A 139 4.48 -3.13 -16.03
CA VAL A 139 5.03 -4.43 -16.45
C VAL A 139 4.30 -5.58 -15.73
N GLY A 140 4.10 -5.45 -14.42
CA GLY A 140 3.40 -6.47 -13.63
C GLY A 140 1.92 -6.58 -13.99
N SER A 141 1.24 -5.47 -14.26
CA SER A 141 -0.14 -5.44 -14.73
C SER A 141 -0.30 -6.14 -16.07
N VAL A 142 0.59 -5.90 -17.03
CA VAL A 142 0.57 -6.58 -18.34
C VAL A 142 0.80 -8.08 -18.17
N ALA A 143 1.79 -8.47 -17.36
CA ALA A 143 2.06 -9.88 -17.09
C ALA A 143 0.88 -10.59 -16.41
N LEU A 144 0.24 -9.94 -15.43
CA LEU A 144 -0.90 -10.47 -14.70
C LEU A 144 -2.12 -10.65 -15.62
N VAL A 145 -2.48 -9.62 -16.39
CA VAL A 145 -3.62 -9.69 -17.33
C VAL A 145 -3.37 -10.75 -18.40
N ALA A 146 -2.15 -10.82 -18.94
CA ALA A 146 -1.80 -11.83 -19.92
C ALA A 146 -1.94 -13.25 -19.35
N ARG A 147 -1.57 -13.45 -18.08
CA ARG A 147 -1.72 -14.73 -17.37
C ARG A 147 -3.19 -15.13 -17.24
N GLU A 148 -4.05 -14.24 -16.77
CA GLU A 148 -5.47 -14.55 -16.60
C GLU A 148 -6.14 -14.82 -17.96
N LEU A 149 -5.85 -14.00 -18.99
CA LEU A 149 -6.38 -14.23 -20.35
C LEU A 149 -5.94 -15.59 -20.94
N ARG A 150 -4.70 -16.05 -20.69
CA ARG A 150 -4.28 -17.40 -21.09
C ARG A 150 -4.99 -18.49 -20.30
N ARG A 151 -5.22 -18.26 -19.00
CA ARG A 151 -5.85 -19.23 -18.11
C ARG A 151 -7.28 -19.56 -18.57
N ASP A 152 -8.00 -18.56 -19.04
CA ASP A 152 -9.38 -18.73 -19.53
C ASP A 152 -9.47 -19.15 -21.00
N GLY A 153 -8.33 -19.42 -21.65
CA GLY A 153 -8.28 -19.83 -23.05
C GLY A 153 -8.64 -18.71 -24.05
N ASN A 154 -8.87 -17.49 -23.58
CA ASN A 154 -9.20 -16.32 -24.40
C ASN A 154 -7.96 -15.40 -24.55
N ALA A 155 -6.89 -15.95 -25.11
CA ALA A 155 -5.62 -15.25 -25.29
C ALA A 155 -5.60 -14.49 -26.64
N PRO A 156 -5.74 -13.15 -26.66
CA PRO A 156 -5.49 -12.36 -27.86
C PRO A 156 -4.00 -12.42 -28.26
N GLY A 157 -3.68 -12.26 -29.55
CA GLY A 157 -2.32 -12.52 -30.07
C GLY A 157 -1.16 -11.74 -29.43
N TRP A 158 -1.41 -10.61 -28.76
CA TRP A 158 -0.35 -9.91 -28.00
C TRP A 158 0.11 -10.69 -26.77
N VAL A 159 -0.77 -11.50 -26.20
CA VAL A 159 -0.51 -12.30 -25.01
C VAL A 159 0.59 -13.32 -25.30
N ASP A 160 0.69 -13.84 -26.53
CA ASP A 160 1.73 -14.78 -26.96
C ASP A 160 3.15 -14.18 -26.93
N HIS A 161 3.27 -12.86 -27.02
CA HIS A 161 4.56 -12.16 -26.91
C HIS A 161 5.07 -12.04 -25.46
N VAL A 162 4.23 -12.33 -24.46
CA VAL A 162 4.65 -12.26 -23.05
C VAL A 162 5.49 -13.49 -22.70
N PRO A 163 6.74 -13.30 -22.21
CA PRO A 163 7.63 -14.40 -21.86
C PRO A 163 7.01 -15.35 -20.83
N LEU A 164 7.15 -16.66 -21.05
CA LEU A 164 6.67 -17.70 -20.13
C LEU A 164 7.26 -17.58 -18.72
N VAL A 165 8.44 -16.97 -18.58
CA VAL A 165 9.06 -16.70 -17.28
C VAL A 165 8.20 -15.77 -16.42
N LEU A 166 7.50 -14.81 -17.03
CA LEU A 166 6.59 -13.89 -16.33
C LEU A 166 5.25 -14.54 -15.94
N MET A 167 4.97 -15.73 -16.46
CA MET A 167 3.73 -16.47 -16.19
C MET A 167 3.85 -17.40 -14.99
N ARG A 168 5.08 -17.64 -14.49
CA ARG A 168 5.30 -18.51 -13.33
C ARG A 168 4.60 -17.98 -12.07
N PRO A 169 4.17 -18.84 -11.13
CA PRO A 169 3.41 -18.42 -9.94
C PRO A 169 4.16 -17.44 -9.03
N GLU A 170 5.49 -17.40 -9.05
CA GLU A 170 6.26 -16.48 -8.20
C GLU A 170 6.09 -15.02 -8.65
N VAL A 171 5.86 -14.78 -9.94
CA VAL A 171 5.75 -13.44 -10.52
C VAL A 171 4.50 -12.69 -10.08
N PRO A 172 3.26 -13.22 -10.22
CA PRO A 172 2.08 -12.55 -9.72
C PRO A 172 2.06 -12.46 -8.19
N ALA A 173 2.67 -13.41 -7.46
CA ALA A 173 2.84 -13.29 -6.01
C ALA A 173 3.79 -12.13 -5.63
N ALA A 174 4.92 -11.98 -6.33
CA ALA A 174 5.81 -10.85 -6.14
C ALA A 174 5.14 -9.52 -6.53
N PHE A 175 4.34 -9.53 -7.60
CA PHE A 175 3.59 -8.36 -8.05
C PHE A 175 2.52 -7.93 -7.04
N THR A 176 1.78 -8.86 -6.44
CA THR A 176 0.79 -8.52 -5.40
C THR A 176 1.46 -7.90 -4.17
N LEU A 177 2.59 -8.46 -3.72
CA LEU A 177 3.38 -7.88 -2.64
C LEU A 177 3.90 -6.48 -2.96
N LEU A 178 4.36 -6.27 -4.20
CA LEU A 178 4.75 -4.95 -4.70
C LEU A 178 3.59 -3.95 -4.61
N LEU A 179 2.39 -4.32 -5.10
CA LEU A 179 1.23 -3.43 -5.05
C LEU A 179 0.82 -3.10 -3.62
N VAL A 180 0.87 -4.06 -2.71
CA VAL A 180 0.63 -3.83 -1.27
C VAL A 180 1.65 -2.81 -0.73
N ALA A 181 2.93 -2.99 -1.04
CA ALA A 181 3.99 -2.08 -0.61
C ALA A 181 3.81 -0.65 -1.15
N LEU A 182 3.46 -0.51 -2.43
CA LEU A 182 3.17 0.78 -3.04
C LEU A 182 1.90 1.42 -2.49
N THR A 183 0.89 0.62 -2.16
CA THR A 183 -0.32 1.10 -1.49
C THR A 183 0.02 1.62 -0.09
N VAL A 184 0.90 0.94 0.65
CA VAL A 184 1.37 1.39 1.97
C VAL A 184 2.06 2.74 1.90
N ARG A 185 2.87 2.98 0.86
CA ARG A 185 3.49 4.28 0.62
C ARG A 185 2.47 5.40 0.48
N LEU A 186 1.33 5.15 -0.17
CA LEU A 186 0.28 6.14 -0.39
C LEU A 186 -0.48 6.54 0.88
N LEU A 187 -0.22 5.90 2.04
CA LEU A 187 -0.81 6.31 3.33
C LEU A 187 -0.25 7.64 3.88
N SER A 188 0.82 8.18 3.31
CA SER A 188 1.45 9.42 3.80
C SER A 188 0.57 10.68 3.68
N GLY A 189 -0.62 10.61 3.06
CA GLY A 189 -1.59 11.70 3.01
C GLY A 189 -3.02 11.24 2.73
N PHE A 190 -4.00 12.04 3.17
CA PHE A 190 -5.40 11.79 2.84
C PHE A 190 -5.66 12.18 1.38
N ASN A 191 -5.92 11.20 0.53
CA ASN A 191 -6.06 11.41 -0.90
C ASN A 191 -7.08 10.43 -1.51
N LEU A 192 -7.84 10.92 -2.48
CA LEU A 192 -8.84 10.16 -3.24
C LEU A 192 -8.24 8.96 -4.02
N LEU A 193 -6.94 8.98 -4.33
CA LEU A 193 -6.27 7.82 -4.95
C LEU A 193 -6.07 6.65 -4.00
N LEU A 194 -5.91 6.89 -2.69
CA LEU A 194 -5.67 5.83 -1.72
C LEU A 194 -6.79 4.78 -1.73
N PRO A 195 -8.09 5.12 -1.65
CA PRO A 195 -9.14 4.10 -1.71
C PRO A 195 -9.17 3.37 -3.05
N LEU A 196 -8.83 4.03 -4.16
CA LEU A 196 -8.82 3.43 -5.48
C LEU A 196 -7.67 2.40 -5.64
N TRP A 197 -6.47 2.78 -5.20
CA TRP A 197 -5.31 1.89 -5.13
C TRP A 197 -5.53 0.73 -4.17
N ALA A 198 -6.09 1.01 -2.99
CA ALA A 198 -6.39 -0.01 -1.98
C ALA A 198 -7.44 -1.01 -2.49
N ALA A 199 -8.50 -0.54 -3.14
CA ALA A 199 -9.52 -1.40 -3.74
C ALA A 199 -8.93 -2.29 -4.85
N GLY A 200 -8.17 -1.70 -5.78
CA GLY A 200 -7.53 -2.45 -6.86
C GLY A 200 -6.53 -3.49 -6.34
N THR A 201 -5.69 -3.10 -5.38
CA THR A 201 -4.73 -3.99 -4.73
C THR A 201 -5.40 -5.09 -3.94
N LEU A 202 -6.50 -4.79 -3.23
CA LEU A 202 -7.25 -5.78 -2.46
C LEU A 202 -7.89 -6.83 -3.37
N LEU A 203 -8.50 -6.42 -4.49
CA LEU A 203 -9.07 -7.35 -5.47
C LEU A 203 -8.00 -8.29 -6.02
N ILE A 204 -6.86 -7.74 -6.44
CA ILE A 204 -5.72 -8.52 -6.93
C ILE A 204 -5.21 -9.45 -5.82
N ALA A 205 -5.01 -8.95 -4.60
CA ALA A 205 -4.48 -9.73 -3.49
C ALA A 205 -5.41 -10.88 -3.10
N LEU A 206 -6.72 -10.67 -3.02
CA LEU A 206 -7.68 -11.69 -2.62
C LEU A 206 -7.76 -12.84 -3.64
N GLU A 207 -7.73 -12.51 -4.93
CA GLU A 207 -7.78 -13.53 -5.97
C GLU A 207 -6.45 -14.26 -6.12
N GLN A 208 -5.34 -13.53 -6.19
CA GLN A 208 -4.02 -14.15 -6.28
C GLN A 208 -3.66 -14.93 -5.00
N TRP A 209 -4.19 -14.53 -3.85
CA TRP A 209 -4.10 -15.34 -2.64
C TRP A 209 -4.71 -16.72 -2.85
N LYS A 210 -5.90 -16.80 -3.44
CA LYS A 210 -6.58 -18.09 -3.70
C LYS A 210 -5.91 -18.88 -4.82
N LEU A 211 -5.53 -18.21 -5.91
CA LEU A 211 -5.05 -18.86 -7.14
C LEU A 211 -3.57 -19.24 -7.09
N VAL A 212 -2.73 -18.45 -6.41
CA VAL A 212 -1.28 -18.51 -6.52
C VAL A 212 -0.58 -18.73 -5.19
N ILE A 213 -1.12 -18.18 -4.10
CA ILE A 213 -0.44 -18.27 -2.80
C ILE A 213 -0.91 -19.51 -2.03
N ALA A 214 -2.22 -19.66 -1.83
CA ALA A 214 -2.84 -20.76 -1.09
C ALA A 214 -3.23 -21.96 -1.98
N GLY A 215 -3.04 -21.85 -3.30
CA GLY A 215 -3.40 -22.91 -4.25
C GLY A 215 -2.59 -24.20 -4.08
N PRO A 216 -3.02 -25.30 -4.73
CA PRO A 216 -2.34 -26.60 -4.65
C PRO A 216 -0.93 -26.59 -5.22
N ASP A 217 -0.63 -25.70 -6.17
CA ASP A 217 0.73 -25.48 -6.70
C ASP A 217 1.27 -24.09 -6.29
N GLY A 218 0.77 -23.59 -5.16
CA GLY A 218 1.01 -22.22 -4.73
C GLY A 218 2.33 -22.01 -3.99
N VAL A 219 2.90 -20.81 -4.16
CA VAL A 219 4.18 -20.40 -3.53
C VAL A 219 4.06 -20.34 -2.00
N GLY A 220 2.85 -20.30 -1.44
CA GLY A 220 2.64 -20.25 0.00
C GLY A 220 3.18 -21.48 0.75
N ARG A 221 3.39 -22.61 0.06
CA ARG A 221 4.03 -23.81 0.64
C ARG A 221 5.50 -23.59 0.96
N ASP A 222 6.18 -22.73 0.19
CA ASP A 222 7.61 -22.44 0.34
C ASP A 222 7.89 -21.46 1.47
N PHE A 223 6.85 -20.81 1.99
CA PHE A 223 6.96 -19.84 3.08
C PHE A 223 6.52 -20.44 4.42
N ASP A 224 7.22 -20.07 5.47
CA ASP A 224 6.78 -20.24 6.85
C ASP A 224 6.86 -18.90 7.59
N PRO A 225 5.74 -18.15 7.68
CA PRO A 225 5.75 -16.84 8.32
C PRO A 225 6.02 -16.92 9.83
N ARG A 226 5.77 -18.07 10.46
CA ARG A 226 6.07 -18.26 11.89
C ARG A 226 7.57 -18.28 12.14
N SER A 227 8.35 -18.67 11.14
CA SER A 227 9.82 -18.64 11.23
C SER A 227 10.36 -17.22 11.45
N LEU A 228 9.65 -16.18 11.00
CA LEU A 228 10.02 -14.77 11.26
C LEU A 228 9.94 -14.40 12.75
N LEU A 229 9.22 -15.18 13.56
CA LEU A 229 9.08 -14.99 15.00
C LEU A 229 10.21 -15.62 15.82
N GLY A 230 11.19 -16.28 15.18
CA GLY A 230 12.40 -16.80 15.83
C GLY A 230 13.57 -15.81 15.83
N PHE A 231 14.41 -15.83 16.86
CA PHE A 231 15.70 -15.11 16.83
C PHE A 231 16.67 -15.83 15.88
N PRO A 232 17.38 -15.14 14.97
CA PRO A 232 17.54 -13.68 14.81
C PRO A 232 16.55 -12.99 13.86
N ARG A 233 15.61 -13.71 13.24
CA ARG A 233 14.67 -13.16 12.23
C ARG A 233 13.72 -12.11 12.79
N VAL A 234 13.32 -12.21 14.06
CA VAL A 234 12.52 -11.17 14.75
C VAL A 234 13.24 -9.82 14.75
N LEU A 235 14.56 -9.83 14.94
CA LEU A 235 15.36 -8.61 14.95
C LEU A 235 15.38 -7.97 13.56
N ALA A 236 15.45 -8.77 12.50
CA ALA A 236 15.32 -8.30 11.13
C ALA A 236 13.92 -7.73 10.86
N LEU A 237 12.86 -8.39 11.30
CA LEU A 237 11.48 -7.91 11.18
C LEU A 237 11.28 -6.58 11.90
N ALA A 238 11.75 -6.48 13.14
CA ALA A 238 11.72 -5.24 13.92
C ALA A 238 12.54 -4.14 13.24
N GLY A 239 13.73 -4.47 12.74
CA GLY A 239 14.57 -3.54 11.99
C GLY A 239 13.90 -3.01 10.71
N VAL A 240 13.27 -3.89 9.92
CA VAL A 240 12.50 -3.50 8.74
C VAL A 240 11.32 -2.60 9.13
N ALA A 241 10.58 -2.95 10.18
CA ALA A 241 9.47 -2.13 10.67
C ALA A 241 9.96 -0.72 11.08
N VAL A 242 11.08 -0.64 11.81
CA VAL A 242 11.71 0.65 12.18
C VAL A 242 12.13 1.43 10.93
N CYS A 243 12.73 0.79 9.93
CA CYS A 243 13.08 1.44 8.67
C CYS A 243 11.85 1.99 7.93
N LEU A 244 10.76 1.22 7.85
CA LEU A 244 9.52 1.66 7.19
C LEU A 244 8.88 2.85 7.93
N VAL A 245 8.83 2.79 9.26
CA VAL A 245 8.34 3.92 10.07
C VAL A 245 9.25 5.14 9.89
N ALA A 246 10.57 4.93 9.83
CA ALA A 246 11.52 6.02 9.61
C ALA A 246 11.33 6.73 8.27
N LEU A 247 10.79 6.07 7.23
CA LEU A 247 10.45 6.73 5.97
C LEU A 247 9.29 7.72 6.10
N PHE A 248 8.42 7.58 7.10
CA PHE A 248 7.38 8.58 7.41
C PHE A 248 7.88 9.74 8.27
N LEU A 249 9.05 9.60 8.91
CA LEU A 249 9.66 10.66 9.71
C LEU A 249 10.24 11.77 8.81
N PRO A 250 10.54 12.96 9.35
CA PRO A 250 11.20 14.02 8.59
C PRO A 250 12.65 13.63 8.27
N TRP A 251 13.00 13.67 6.99
CA TRP A 251 14.36 13.49 6.48
C TRP A 251 15.04 14.81 6.13
N GLY A 252 14.27 15.88 5.94
CA GLY A 252 14.80 17.21 5.72
C GLY A 252 13.71 18.27 5.72
N LYS A 253 14.13 19.52 5.58
CA LYS A 253 13.25 20.66 5.32
C LYS A 253 13.40 21.05 3.85
N VAL A 254 12.30 21.45 3.22
CA VAL A 254 12.22 21.95 1.84
C VAL A 254 11.30 23.18 1.85
N MET A 255 11.51 24.10 0.92
CA MET A 255 10.54 25.20 0.73
C MET A 255 9.20 24.63 0.20
N ALA A 256 8.10 25.35 0.40
CA ALA A 256 6.75 24.93 0.04
C ALA A 256 6.54 24.83 -1.49
N ASP A 257 7.41 25.47 -2.26
CA ASP A 257 7.51 25.33 -3.72
C ASP A 257 8.35 24.11 -4.15
N GLY A 258 8.83 23.30 -3.20
CA GLY A 258 9.65 22.11 -3.46
C GLY A 258 11.13 22.42 -3.70
N SER A 259 11.55 23.69 -3.65
CA SER A 259 12.95 24.07 -3.83
C SER A 259 13.79 23.76 -2.59
N SER A 260 15.05 23.38 -2.81
CA SER A 260 16.01 23.18 -1.71
C SER A 260 16.15 24.48 -0.92
N LEU A 261 16.10 24.42 0.42
CA LEU A 261 16.47 25.59 1.22
C LEU A 261 17.87 26.05 0.80
N PRO A 262 18.06 27.33 0.47
CA PRO A 262 19.38 27.84 0.16
C PRO A 262 20.25 27.71 1.41
N ASP A 263 21.21 26.77 1.38
CA ASP A 263 22.02 26.44 2.55
C ASP A 263 22.89 27.60 3.04
N ASN A 264 23.09 28.64 2.25
CA ASN A 264 23.73 29.89 2.64
C ASN A 264 23.36 30.98 1.63
N ALA A 265 22.16 31.55 1.70
CA ALA A 265 21.90 32.77 0.93
C ALA A 265 22.82 33.88 1.48
N PRO A 266 23.71 34.48 0.65
CA PRO A 266 24.51 35.61 1.09
C PRO A 266 23.54 36.70 1.57
N VAL A 267 23.74 37.16 2.80
CA VAL A 267 22.95 38.26 3.38
C VAL A 267 22.94 39.39 2.36
N PRO A 268 21.77 39.83 1.85
CA PRO A 268 21.68 41.02 1.02
C PRO A 268 22.18 42.19 1.87
N GLY A 269 23.40 42.65 1.62
CA GLY A 269 24.09 43.65 2.45
C GLY A 269 25.51 43.28 2.86
N SER A 270 25.96 42.04 2.69
CA SER A 270 27.38 41.68 2.84
C SER A 270 28.20 42.12 1.63
N VAL A 271 28.25 43.44 1.43
CA VAL A 271 29.21 44.06 0.51
C VAL A 271 30.60 43.62 0.99
N ARG A 272 31.34 42.95 0.10
CA ARG A 272 32.77 42.65 0.25
C ARG A 272 33.48 43.94 0.69
N GLY A 273 33.79 44.07 1.98
CA GLY A 273 34.45 45.26 2.54
C GLY A 273 33.78 45.94 3.74
N ALA A 274 32.68 45.41 4.29
CA ALA A 274 32.09 46.01 5.50
C ALA A 274 33.02 45.84 6.73
N PRO A 275 33.28 46.92 7.51
CA PRO A 275 34.20 46.90 8.65
C PRO A 275 33.70 45.96 9.78
N PRO A 276 34.64 45.36 10.55
CA PRO A 276 34.37 44.24 11.46
C PRO A 276 33.42 44.58 12.63
N GLU A 277 33.11 45.85 12.86
CA GLU A 277 32.27 46.33 13.97
C GLU A 277 30.76 46.30 13.66
N LEU A 278 30.37 46.06 12.40
CA LEU A 278 28.97 45.88 11.96
C LEU A 278 28.66 44.42 11.62
N ARG A 279 29.35 43.47 12.27
CA ARG A 279 28.87 42.09 12.33
C ARG A 279 27.62 42.07 13.21
N VAL A 280 26.48 42.33 12.58
CA VAL A 280 25.15 42.06 13.12
C VAL A 280 25.24 40.67 13.74
N LEU A 281 25.12 40.57 15.07
CA LEU A 281 24.93 39.28 15.74
C LEU A 281 23.85 38.55 14.94
N PRO A 282 24.04 37.26 14.58
CA PRO A 282 23.04 36.54 13.82
C PRO A 282 21.75 36.53 14.63
N THR A 283 20.88 37.49 14.35
CA THR A 283 19.50 37.43 14.76
C THR A 283 18.96 36.30 13.90
N THR A 284 18.82 35.12 14.51
CA THR A 284 17.99 34.05 13.99
C THR A 284 16.76 34.72 13.43
N ARG A 285 16.59 34.68 12.10
CA ARG A 285 15.40 35.30 11.50
C ARG A 285 14.21 34.63 12.17
N PRO A 286 13.10 35.34 12.40
CA PRO A 286 11.86 34.70 12.87
C PRO A 286 11.44 33.51 11.99
N SER A 287 11.91 33.42 10.74
CA SER A 287 11.74 32.25 9.86
C SER A 287 12.48 30.99 10.30
N ASP A 288 13.55 31.13 11.09
CA ASP A 288 14.40 30.04 11.56
C ASP A 288 13.96 29.54 12.95
N ASP A 289 13.05 30.28 13.60
CA ASP A 289 12.43 29.90 14.85
C ASP A 289 11.30 28.90 14.55
N SER A 290 11.42 27.68 15.06
CA SER A 290 10.47 26.58 14.78
C SER A 290 9.03 26.95 15.14
N LEU A 291 8.84 27.89 16.08
CA LEU A 291 7.53 28.38 16.52
C LEU A 291 6.85 29.33 15.51
N TYR A 292 7.61 30.00 14.65
CA TYR A 292 7.09 30.91 13.62
C TYR A 292 7.22 30.36 12.19
N SER A 293 7.96 29.26 12.01
CA SER A 293 8.12 28.56 10.72
C SER A 293 6.82 27.99 10.12
N GLN A 294 5.76 27.85 10.92
CA GLN A 294 4.45 27.36 10.47
C GLN A 294 3.77 28.28 9.42
N GLY A 295 4.21 29.54 9.30
CA GLY A 295 3.78 30.47 8.24
C GLY A 295 4.83 30.77 7.16
N GLY A 296 6.04 30.21 7.29
CA GLY A 296 7.23 30.61 6.50
C GLY A 296 7.49 29.81 5.23
N GLY A 297 6.52 29.02 4.75
CA GLY A 297 6.68 28.23 3.53
C GLY A 297 7.79 27.18 3.60
N VAL A 298 8.10 26.63 4.78
CA VAL A 298 9.05 25.52 4.94
C VAL A 298 8.28 24.26 5.33
N ALA A 299 8.29 23.25 4.46
CA ALA A 299 7.65 21.96 4.67
C ALA A 299 8.69 20.91 5.08
N SER A 300 8.31 20.02 6.01
CA SER A 300 9.10 18.82 6.30
C SER A 300 8.93 17.81 5.18
N ARG A 301 10.04 17.37 4.58
CA ARG A 301 10.06 16.31 3.58
C ARG A 301 10.20 14.96 4.27
N SER A 302 9.30 14.03 3.96
CA SER A 302 9.37 12.66 4.46
C SER A 302 10.42 11.86 3.68
N GLY A 303 10.81 10.70 4.21
CA GLY A 303 11.71 9.78 3.51
C GLY A 303 11.09 9.19 2.24
N TRP A 304 9.75 9.08 2.18
CA TRP A 304 9.01 8.65 1.00
C TRP A 304 9.04 9.63 -0.18
N ASP A 305 9.33 10.89 0.12
CA ASP A 305 9.43 11.94 -0.88
C ASP A 305 10.85 12.04 -1.45
N LEU A 306 11.83 11.32 -0.88
CA LEU A 306 13.19 11.27 -1.41
C LEU A 306 13.21 10.47 -2.73
N PRO A 307 14.07 10.86 -3.68
CA PRO A 307 14.19 10.13 -4.93
C PRO A 307 14.62 8.69 -4.66
N LEU A 308 14.05 7.75 -5.43
CA LEU A 308 14.39 6.33 -5.37
C LEU A 308 14.11 5.67 -4.00
N SER A 309 13.20 6.23 -3.20
CA SER A 309 12.76 5.61 -1.93
C SER A 309 12.11 4.24 -2.13
N GLU A 310 11.74 3.89 -3.37
CA GLU A 310 11.27 2.55 -3.72
C GLU A 310 12.38 1.50 -3.59
N LEU A 311 13.65 1.86 -3.82
CA LEU A 311 14.78 0.94 -3.71
C LEU A 311 14.95 0.35 -2.31
N PRO A 312 15.07 1.14 -1.22
CA PRO A 312 15.18 0.58 0.12
C PRO A 312 13.91 -0.19 0.51
N LEU A 313 12.72 0.25 0.10
CA LEU A 313 11.47 -0.49 0.35
C LEU A 313 11.54 -1.89 -0.24
N LEU A 314 11.87 -2.02 -1.53
CA LEU A 314 11.96 -3.29 -2.22
C LEU A 314 13.09 -4.17 -1.66
N ALA A 315 14.23 -3.58 -1.32
CA ALA A 315 15.34 -4.27 -0.68
C ALA A 315 14.93 -4.85 0.69
N LEU A 316 14.27 -4.06 1.54
CA LEU A 316 13.80 -4.49 2.86
C LEU A 316 12.70 -5.55 2.77
N LEU A 317 11.80 -5.45 1.79
CA LEU A 317 10.78 -6.49 1.57
C LEU A 317 11.40 -7.78 1.04
N SER A 318 12.37 -7.69 0.12
CA SER A 318 13.07 -8.88 -0.38
C SER A 318 13.77 -9.65 0.75
N LEU A 319 14.30 -8.92 1.75
CA LEU A 319 14.90 -9.51 2.95
C LEU A 319 13.88 -10.29 3.78
N LEU A 320 12.68 -9.74 3.98
CA LEU A 320 11.60 -10.44 4.70
C LEU A 320 11.13 -11.67 3.94
N VAL A 321 10.98 -11.58 2.63
CA VAL A 321 10.63 -12.73 1.77
C VAL A 321 11.68 -13.83 1.92
N LEU A 322 12.97 -13.50 1.81
CA LEU A 322 14.05 -14.45 1.99
C LEU A 322 14.11 -15.06 3.40
N ALA A 323 13.81 -14.26 4.43
CA ALA A 323 13.77 -14.73 5.82
C ALA A 323 12.55 -15.61 6.12
N ALA A 324 11.46 -15.43 5.37
CA ALA A 324 10.23 -16.23 5.49
C ALA A 324 10.29 -17.55 4.69
N LEU A 325 11.24 -17.70 3.77
CA LEU A 325 11.42 -18.94 3.02
C LEU A 325 11.80 -20.09 3.94
N ARG A 326 11.19 -21.26 3.71
CA ARG A 326 11.53 -22.51 4.37
C ARG A 326 12.99 -22.90 4.10
N PRO A 327 13.62 -23.64 5.03
CA PRO A 327 14.98 -24.13 4.84
C PRO A 327 15.09 -25.13 3.69
N ASP A 328 14.02 -25.88 3.40
CA ASP A 328 13.99 -26.96 2.39
C ASP A 328 14.00 -26.45 0.94
N VAL A 329 13.82 -25.15 0.73
CA VAL A 329 13.82 -24.54 -0.62
C VAL A 329 15.26 -24.44 -1.11
N GLU A 330 15.58 -25.05 -2.25
CA GLU A 330 16.91 -24.99 -2.86
C GLU A 330 17.30 -23.54 -3.16
N ARG A 331 18.46 -23.11 -2.63
CA ARG A 331 18.96 -21.74 -2.81
C ARG A 331 20.22 -21.76 -3.67
N PRO A 332 20.30 -20.96 -4.74
CA PRO A 332 21.56 -20.79 -5.44
C PRO A 332 22.58 -20.15 -4.49
N ALA A 333 23.85 -20.54 -4.60
CA ALA A 333 24.91 -20.09 -3.69
C ALA A 333 25.13 -18.56 -3.67
N LEU A 334 24.64 -17.85 -4.69
CA LEU A 334 24.67 -16.38 -4.74
C LEU A 334 23.59 -15.73 -3.85
N LEU A 335 22.50 -16.45 -3.55
CA LEU A 335 21.37 -15.92 -2.76
C LEU A 335 21.79 -15.55 -1.34
N ARG A 336 22.83 -16.20 -0.79
CA ARG A 336 23.38 -15.90 0.54
C ARG A 336 23.88 -14.45 0.69
N TRP A 337 24.25 -13.81 -0.42
CA TRP A 337 24.76 -12.43 -0.44
C TRP A 337 23.66 -11.39 -0.69
N VAL A 338 22.47 -11.82 -1.12
CA VAL A 338 21.35 -10.90 -1.39
C VAL A 338 21.00 -10.06 -0.16
N PRO A 339 20.98 -10.62 1.08
CA PRO A 339 20.72 -9.80 2.25
C PRO A 339 21.73 -8.68 2.48
N VAL A 340 23.02 -8.98 2.28
CA VAL A 340 24.11 -8.00 2.41
C VAL A 340 23.98 -6.94 1.33
N GLY A 341 23.66 -7.33 0.09
CA GLY A 341 23.41 -6.41 -1.01
C GLY A 341 22.24 -5.46 -0.73
N ALA A 342 21.11 -5.99 -0.25
CA ALA A 342 19.92 -5.22 0.11
C ALA A 342 20.21 -4.17 1.21
N VAL A 343 20.95 -4.57 2.24
CA VAL A 343 21.39 -3.64 3.30
C VAL A 343 22.35 -2.60 2.75
N SER A 344 23.29 -2.98 1.89
CA SER A 344 24.29 -2.07 1.31
C SER A 344 23.65 -1.01 0.41
N VAL A 345 22.70 -1.41 -0.44
CA VAL A 345 21.93 -0.48 -1.29
C VAL A 345 21.11 0.48 -0.43
N SER A 346 20.46 -0.03 0.62
CA SER A 346 19.66 0.79 1.54
C SER A 346 20.54 1.76 2.33
N LEU A 347 21.74 1.34 2.73
CA LEU A 347 22.72 2.18 3.42
C LEU A 347 23.23 3.28 2.51
N LEU A 348 23.62 2.95 1.27
CA LEU A 348 24.10 3.92 0.29
C LEU A 348 23.03 4.97 0.00
N TRP A 349 21.77 4.54 -0.17
CA TRP A 349 20.64 5.43 -0.35
C TRP A 349 20.43 6.35 0.86
N ALA A 350 20.46 5.79 2.08
CA ALA A 350 20.31 6.57 3.30
C ALA A 350 21.43 7.61 3.43
N LEU A 351 22.68 7.20 3.20
CA LEU A 351 23.88 8.06 3.26
C LEU A 351 23.82 9.22 2.26
N ALA A 352 23.33 8.97 1.04
CA ALA A 352 23.13 10.02 0.04
C ALA A 352 22.08 11.07 0.48
N GLY A 353 21.17 10.71 1.39
CA GLY A 353 20.12 11.57 1.92
C GLY A 353 20.34 12.09 3.34
N VAL A 354 21.49 11.84 3.98
CA VAL A 354 21.70 12.23 5.38
C VAL A 354 21.72 13.74 5.52
N LYS A 355 20.68 14.26 6.17
CA LYS A 355 20.68 15.55 6.86
C LYS A 355 20.54 15.28 8.35
N LEU A 356 20.93 16.24 9.20
CA LEU A 356 20.74 16.17 10.66
C LEU A 356 19.23 16.25 10.99
N ALA A 357 18.54 15.13 10.79
CA ALA A 357 17.11 14.96 11.01
C ALA A 357 16.84 13.60 11.65
N VAL A 358 15.68 13.45 12.30
CA VAL A 358 15.36 12.24 13.09
C VAL A 358 15.18 11.00 12.20
N GLY A 359 14.62 11.17 10.99
CA GLY A 359 14.36 10.07 10.04
C GLY A 359 15.60 9.24 9.68
N PRO A 360 16.67 9.85 9.14
CA PRO A 360 17.90 9.15 8.79
C PRO A 360 18.51 8.35 9.94
N PHE A 361 18.55 8.90 11.16
CA PHE A 361 19.09 8.19 12.31
C PHE A 361 18.24 6.98 12.71
N ALA A 362 16.91 7.15 12.77
CA ALA A 362 16.00 6.04 13.04
C ALA A 362 16.12 4.94 11.98
N PHE A 363 16.26 5.33 10.71
CA PHE A 363 16.47 4.41 9.59
C PHE A 363 17.78 3.63 9.73
N LEU A 364 18.89 4.30 10.07
CA LEU A 364 20.19 3.64 10.27
C LEU A 364 20.17 2.67 11.46
N VAL A 365 19.44 2.99 12.54
CA VAL A 365 19.25 2.07 13.68
C VAL A 365 18.49 0.82 13.24
N GLY A 366 17.38 0.98 12.51
CA GLY A 366 16.64 -0.15 11.94
C GLY A 366 17.52 -0.97 10.99
N LEU A 367 18.29 -0.31 10.13
CA LEU A 367 19.18 -0.95 9.17
C LEU A 367 20.33 -1.69 9.85
N GLY A 368 20.82 -1.23 11.01
CA GLY A 368 21.81 -1.95 11.81
C GLY A 368 21.28 -3.30 12.32
N ALA A 369 20.03 -3.34 12.78
CA ALA A 369 19.37 -4.58 13.19
C ALA A 369 19.18 -5.56 12.02
N VAL A 370 18.78 -5.05 10.85
CA VAL A 370 18.67 -5.84 9.61
C VAL A 370 20.06 -6.30 9.12
N GLY A 371 21.07 -5.44 9.21
CA GLY A 371 22.46 -5.72 8.83
C GLY A 371 23.08 -6.83 9.68
N PHE A 372 22.80 -6.85 10.97
CA PHE A 372 23.22 -7.94 11.86
C PHE A 372 22.71 -9.29 11.38
N HIS A 373 21.41 -9.37 11.05
CA HIS A 373 20.82 -10.58 10.47
C HIS A 373 21.44 -10.92 9.10
N ALA A 374 21.59 -9.94 8.21
CA ALA A 374 22.14 -10.14 6.87
C ALA A 374 23.57 -10.71 6.89
N VAL A 375 24.43 -10.19 7.77
CA VAL A 375 25.81 -10.68 7.93
C VAL A 375 25.82 -12.09 8.53
N ARG A 376 24.99 -12.34 9.55
CA ARG A 376 24.90 -13.67 10.17
C ARG A 376 24.42 -14.74 9.17
N HIS A 377 23.46 -14.39 8.34
CA HIS A 377 22.95 -15.22 7.25
C HIS A 377 24.02 -15.50 6.19
N ALA A 378 24.76 -14.47 5.75
CA ALA A 378 25.83 -14.62 4.77
C ALA A 378 26.99 -15.50 5.28
N LEU A 379 27.24 -15.49 6.59
CA LEU A 379 28.26 -16.32 7.24
C LEU A 379 27.78 -17.74 7.57
N GLY A 380 26.56 -18.13 7.21
CA GLY A 380 26.03 -19.48 7.44
C GLY A 380 25.74 -19.82 8.91
N ARG A 381 25.72 -18.83 9.81
CA ARG A 381 25.52 -19.04 11.27
C ARG A 381 24.06 -19.24 11.69
N ASP A 382 23.16 -19.36 10.72
CA ASP A 382 21.72 -19.57 10.91
C ASP A 382 21.28 -20.98 10.50
N GLU A 383 22.20 -21.84 10.06
CA GLU A 383 21.90 -23.26 9.89
C GLU A 383 21.72 -23.90 11.28
N PRO A 384 20.57 -24.52 11.57
CA PRO A 384 20.40 -25.28 12.79
C PRO A 384 21.43 -26.42 12.80
N PRO A 385 22.06 -26.72 13.95
CA PRO A 385 23.08 -27.77 14.10
C PRO A 385 22.51 -29.20 13.99
N GLY A 386 21.51 -29.44 13.15
CA GLY A 386 20.84 -30.73 12.94
C GLY A 386 20.96 -31.29 11.52
N LEU A 387 21.75 -30.66 10.64
CA LEU A 387 22.05 -31.15 9.29
C LEU A 387 23.52 -31.57 9.12
N LEU A 388 24.23 -31.71 10.23
CA LEU A 388 25.38 -32.61 10.24
C LEU A 388 24.76 -34.03 10.23
N PRO A 389 25.16 -34.94 9.32
CA PRO A 389 24.91 -36.35 9.56
C PRO A 389 25.39 -36.67 10.98
N PRO A 390 24.70 -37.56 11.72
CA PRO A 390 25.19 -37.94 13.06
C PRO A 390 26.68 -38.17 12.91
N GLU A 391 27.50 -37.42 13.66
CA GLU A 391 28.91 -37.77 13.77
C GLU A 391 28.87 -39.25 14.14
N ASP A 392 29.37 -40.10 13.24
CA ASP A 392 29.41 -41.53 13.46
C ASP A 392 29.95 -41.70 14.88
N ASP A 393 29.09 -42.20 15.78
CA ASP A 393 29.53 -42.56 17.13
C ASP A 393 30.83 -43.34 16.91
N PRO A 394 31.95 -42.95 17.55
CA PRO A 394 33.23 -43.60 17.31
C PRO A 394 33.00 -45.08 17.52
N TYR A 395 33.10 -45.86 16.43
CA TYR A 395 32.82 -47.29 16.39
C TYR A 395 33.33 -47.92 17.68
N ASP A 396 32.41 -48.33 18.55
CA ASP A 396 32.71 -48.93 19.84
C ASP A 396 32.81 -50.44 19.61
N PRO A 397 34.03 -51.00 19.47
CA PRO A 397 34.22 -52.42 19.17
C PRO A 397 33.68 -53.33 20.29
N ASP A 398 33.35 -52.77 21.46
CA ASP A 398 32.87 -53.53 22.60
C ASP A 398 31.36 -53.88 22.48
N GLN A 399 30.59 -53.21 21.61
CA GLN A 399 29.18 -53.55 21.37
C GLN A 399 29.00 -54.86 20.57
N ASP A 400 29.96 -55.21 19.72
CA ASP A 400 29.92 -56.43 18.91
C ASP A 400 30.30 -57.69 19.73
N LEU A 401 30.92 -57.52 20.91
CA LEU A 401 31.35 -58.64 21.77
C LEU A 401 30.24 -59.17 22.70
N GLU A 402 29.15 -58.42 22.90
CA GLU A 402 28.04 -58.86 23.77
C GLU A 402 26.96 -59.66 23.01
N THR A 403 27.05 -59.79 21.68
CA THR A 403 26.01 -60.42 20.85
C THR A 403 26.39 -61.73 20.16
N GLU A 404 27.49 -62.41 20.54
CA GLU A 404 27.67 -63.82 20.14
C GLU A 404 26.80 -64.74 21.01
N PRO A 405 25.75 -65.39 20.44
CA PRO A 405 24.98 -66.39 21.15
C PRO A 405 25.75 -67.71 21.16
N ASP A 406 26.18 -68.11 22.36
CA ASP A 406 26.80 -69.38 22.68
C ASP A 406 25.89 -70.54 22.21
N SER A 407 26.13 -71.01 20.99
CA SER A 407 25.35 -72.06 20.33
C SER A 407 26.26 -73.24 20.02
N GLY A 408 26.76 -73.87 21.08
CA GLY A 408 27.55 -75.08 20.96
C GLY A 408 27.33 -76.04 22.11
N TYR A 409 26.23 -76.79 22.13
CA TYR A 409 26.23 -78.23 22.48
C TYR A 409 24.81 -78.85 22.44
N ARG A 410 24.62 -79.85 21.56
CA ARG A 410 23.76 -81.02 21.84
C ARG A 410 24.32 -82.21 21.09
N GLY A 411 25.00 -83.08 21.86
CA GLY A 411 25.11 -84.50 21.54
C GLY A 411 23.87 -85.26 21.98
#